data_AF-A0A2H6JNQ1-F1
#
_entry.id   AF-A0A2H6JNQ1-F1
#
_cell.length_a   1.000
_cell.length_b   1.000
_cell.length_c   1.000
_cell.angle_alpha   90.00
_cell.angle_beta   90.00
_cell.angle_gamma   90.00
#
_symmetry.space_group_name_H-M   'P 1'
#
loop_
_entity.id
_entity.type
_entity.pdbx_description
1 polymer ?
#
loop_
_entity_poly.entity_id
_entity_poly.type
_entity_poly.pdbx_seq_one_letter_code
_entity_poly.pdbx_strand_id
1 'polypeptide(L)' 'MKKLVIFISITLFSSIGWWLGYRIGMTTGYLLSFVGSLVGVVVGCRFNRDYLD' A
#
# COMPACT_ATOMS: atom_id res chain seq x y z
N MET A 1 18.45 -3.98 1.69
CA MET A 1 17.19 -4.64 2.11
C MET A 1 16.01 -3.67 2.29
N LYS A 2 16.22 -2.49 2.89
CA LYS A 2 15.19 -1.49 3.25
C LYS A 2 14.22 -1.06 2.12
N LYS A 3 14.73 -0.88 0.89
CA LYS A 3 13.92 -0.48 -0.29
C LYS A 3 12.94 -1.57 -0.76
N LEU A 4 13.30 -2.85 -0.60
CA LEU A 4 12.45 -3.97 -1.04
C LEU A 4 11.21 -4.12 -0.15
N VAL A 5 11.36 -3.92 1.17
CA VAL A 5 10.23 -4.01 2.12
C VAL A 5 9.17 -2.96 1.82
N ILE A 6 9.60 -1.73 1.53
CA ILE A 6 8.70 -0.64 1.14
C ILE A 6 8.04 -0.96 -0.21
N PHE A 7 8.79 -1.50 -1.18
CA PHE A 7 8.25 -1.86 -2.49
C PHE A 7 7.20 -2.98 -2.41
N ILE A 8 7.43 -3.99 -1.57
CA ILE A 8 6.49 -5.08 -1.31
C ILE A 8 5.23 -4.56 -0.61
N SER A 9 5.39 -3.67 0.37
CA SER A 9 4.28 -3.06 1.11
C SER A 9 3.37 -2.22 0.19
N ILE A 10 3.97 -1.39 -0.66
CA ILE A 10 3.23 -0.59 -1.65
C ILE A 10 2.50 -1.51 -2.63
N THR A 11 3.17 -2.55 -3.15
CA THR A 11 2.58 -3.45 -4.14
C THR A 11 1.39 -4.22 -3.56
N LEU A 12 1.52 -4.74 -2.33
CA LEU A 12 0.44 -5.46 -1.64
C LEU A 12 -0.76 -4.55 -1.36
N PHE A 13 -0.52 -3.39 -0.75
CA PHE A 13 -1.61 -2.47 -0.42
C PHE A 13 -2.26 -1.84 -1.65
N SER A 14 -1.50 -1.58 -2.71
CA SER A 14 -2.04 -1.04 -3.97
C SER A 14 -2.89 -2.09 -4.71
N SER A 15 -2.47 -3.36 -4.70
CA SER A 15 -3.23 -4.48 -5.26
C SER A 15 -4.53 -4.76 -4.48
N ILE A 16 -4.48 -4.73 -3.15
CA ILE A 16 -5.65 -4.86 -2.28
C ILE A 16 -6.61 -3.67 -2.48
N GLY A 17 -6.09 -2.45 -2.56
CA GLY A 17 -6.88 -1.25 -2.84
C GLY A 17 -7.60 -1.33 -4.18
N TRP A 18 -6.93 -1.82 -5.23
CA TRP A 18 -7.52 -1.98 -6.54
C TRP A 18 -8.63 -3.05 -6.55
N TRP A 19 -8.37 -4.20 -5.92
CA TRP A 19 -9.34 -5.30 -5.86
C TRP A 19 -10.61 -4.92 -5.07
N LEU A 20 -10.44 -4.22 -3.95
CA LEU A 20 -11.56 -3.77 -3.12
C LEU A 20 -12.35 -2.64 -3.79
N GLY A 21 -11.65 -1.70 -4.44
CA GLY A 21 -12.30 -0.56 -5.09
C GLY A 21 -12.96 -0.89 -6.44
N TYR A 22 -12.44 -1.87 -7.20
CA TYR A 22 -13.09 -2.37 -8.42
C TYR A 22 -14.50 -2.90 -8.17
N ARG A 23 -14.77 -3.42 -6.95
CA ARG A 23 -16.10 -3.91 -6.56
C ARG A 23 -17.14 -2.82 -6.27
N ILE A 24 -16.71 -1.58 -6.02
CA ILE A 24 -17.60 -0.47 -5.65
C ILE A 24 -17.79 0.52 -6.81
N GLY A 25 -16.83 0.59 -7.73
CA GLY A 25 -16.90 1.41 -8.95
C GLY A 25 -15.51 1.82 -9.43
N MET A 26 -15.32 2.04 -10.74
CA MET A 26 -14.00 2.35 -11.32
C MET A 26 -13.31 3.54 -10.63
N THR A 27 -14.06 4.59 -10.29
CA THR A 27 -13.56 5.79 -9.58
C THR A 27 -13.14 5.49 -8.15
N THR A 28 -13.88 4.63 -7.45
CA THR A 28 -13.54 4.18 -6.09
C THR A 28 -12.30 3.29 -6.10
N GLY A 29 -12.12 2.48 -7.16
CA GLY A 29 -10.89 1.75 -7.47
C GLY A 29 -9.64 2.62 -7.46
N TYR A 30 -9.67 3.72 -8.21
CA TYR A 30 -8.53 4.64 -8.28
C TYR A 30 -8.23 5.33 -6.95
N LEU A 31 -9.27 5.81 -6.25
CA LEU A 31 -9.11 6.42 -4.94
C LEU A 31 -8.55 5.44 -3.91
N LEU A 32 -9.06 4.21 -3.87
CA LEU A 32 -8.57 3.18 -2.94
C LEU A 32 -7.16 2.72 -3.27
N SER A 33 -6.75 2.65 -4.54
CA SER A 33 -5.35 2.36 -4.91
C SER A 33 -4.41 3.49 -4.49
N PHE A 34 -4.84 4.75 -4.58
CA PHE A 34 -4.07 5.89 -4.12
C PHE A 34 -3.90 5.88 -2.59
N VAL A 35 -5.01 5.69 -1.88
CA VAL A 35 -5.01 5.59 -0.41
C VAL A 35 -4.24 4.35 0.04
N GLY A 36 -4.42 3.20 -0.63
CA GLY A 36 -3.68 1.97 -0.38
C GLY A 36 -2.18 2.16 -0.57
N SER A 37 -1.75 2.86 -1.63
CA SER A 37 -0.33 3.16 -1.83
C SER A 37 0.24 4.05 -0.73
N LEU A 38 -0.50 5.09 -0.30
CA LEU A 38 -0.12 5.95 0.83
C LEU A 38 -0.02 5.16 2.14
N VAL A 39 -1.01 4.29 2.42
CA VAL A 39 -1.00 3.43 3.61
C VAL A 39 0.17 2.43 3.54
N GLY A 40 0.44 1.85 2.38
CA GLY A 40 1.58 0.95 2.16
C GLY A 40 2.93 1.63 2.42
N VAL A 41 3.08 2.91 2.06
CA VAL A 41 4.26 3.71 2.41
C VAL A 41 4.34 3.93 3.92
N VAL A 42 3.25 4.34 4.58
CA VAL A 42 3.24 4.62 6.03
C VAL A 42 3.53 3.36 6.84
N VAL A 43 2.90 2.24 6.48
CA VAL A 43 3.11 0.93 7.12
C VAL A 43 4.54 0.44 6.85
N GLY A 44 5.03 0.54 5.62
CA GLY A 44 6.41 0.20 5.28
C GLY A 44 7.43 1.06 6.04
N CYS A 45 7.15 2.34 6.25
CA CYS A 45 7.98 3.25 7.03
C CYS A 45 7.94 2.92 8.53
N ARG A 46 6.76 2.58 9.08
CA ARG A 46 6.63 2.11 10.48
C ARG A 46 7.37 0.80 10.71
N PHE A 47 7.15 -0.20 9.86
CA PHE A 47 7.86 -1.48 9.96
C PHE A 47 9.37 -1.30 9.84
N ASN A 48 9.84 -0.41 8.95
CA ASN A 48 11.26 -0.12 8.83
C ASN A 48 11.84 0.62 10.07
N ARG A 49 11.02 1.32 10.86
CA ARG A 49 11.46 1.93 12.13
C ARG A 49 11.41 0.95 13.30
N ASP A 50 10.46 0.03 13.31
CA ASP A 50 10.26 -0.92 14.42
C ASP A 50 11.20 -2.14 14.35
N TYR A 51 11.57 -2.59 13.14
CA TYR A 51 12.35 -3.83 12.93
C TYR A 51 13.82 -3.61 12.56
N LEU A 52 14.25 -2.37 12.32
CA LEU A 52 15.60 -2.06 11.81
C LEU A 52 16.39 -1.08 12.71
N ASP A 53 15.89 -0.83 13.92
CA ASP A 53 16.64 -0.20 15.02
C ASP A 53 17.46 -1.27 15.78
#